data_AF-A0A368FEY1-F1
#
_entry.id   AF-A0A368FEY1-F1
#
_cell.length_a   1.000
_cell.length_b   1.000
_cell.length_c   1.000
_cell.angle_alpha   90.00
_cell.angle_beta   90.00
_cell.angle_gamma   90.00
#
_symmetry.space_group_name_H-M   'P 1'
#
loop_
_entity.id
_entity.type
_entity.pdbx_description
1 polymer ?
#
loop_
_entity_poly.entity_id
_entity_poly.type
_entity_poly.pdbx_seq_one_letter_code
_entity_poly.pdbx_strand_id
1 'polypeptide(L)'
;MKTPKQQGIHSRHTPEEAGRRNYVMGICFILYGVVTEFIYMMDMIVMARKQHRRLSCYKIMIVLGIYDMAAISFNSLLTGYYWLEGINYCTNATSMYIFGSIAVSLWCGACLNCFVLVINRLLDVSNKAWMCMLFKNQRTYIVLLVPLLYTLYFAFLTPPILFNSNHMAWFFFTFAGGRNPEEVA
;
A
#
# COMPACT_ATOMS: atom_id res chain seq x y z
N MET A 1 3.40 43.39 -44.17
CA MET A 1 2.41 42.40 -43.70
C MET A 1 3.19 41.36 -42.89
N LYS A 2 2.88 41.30 -41.60
CA LYS A 2 3.36 40.47 -40.47
C LYS A 2 4.39 39.35 -40.77
N THR A 3 5.66 39.45 -40.34
CA THR A 3 6.29 39.29 -38.99
C THR A 3 6.58 37.84 -38.55
N PRO A 4 7.67 37.62 -37.79
CA PRO A 4 8.55 36.46 -37.87
C PRO A 4 8.42 35.49 -36.68
N LYS A 5 9.26 34.44 -36.71
CA LYS A 5 9.47 33.42 -35.66
C LYS A 5 9.79 34.03 -34.28
N GLN A 6 9.39 33.31 -33.23
CA GLN A 6 9.48 33.58 -31.76
C GLN A 6 8.27 34.28 -31.13
N GLN A 7 7.37 33.51 -30.50
CA GLN A 7 6.85 33.72 -29.14
C GLN A 7 5.84 32.58 -28.83
N GLY A 8 6.05 31.85 -27.72
CA GLY A 8 4.96 31.11 -27.07
C GLY A 8 5.03 29.58 -27.10
N ILE A 9 6.07 29.00 -26.48
CA ILE A 9 5.88 27.80 -25.65
C ILE A 9 5.05 28.28 -24.45
N HIS A 10 3.77 28.56 -24.69
CA HIS A 10 2.82 28.79 -23.62
C HIS A 10 2.23 27.43 -23.34
N SER A 11 2.79 26.76 -22.32
CA SER A 11 2.17 25.61 -21.68
C SER A 11 0.68 25.89 -21.58
N ARG A 12 -0.12 25.16 -22.36
CA ARG A 12 -1.56 25.08 -22.14
C ARG A 12 -1.69 24.20 -20.90
N HIS A 13 -1.41 24.80 -19.74
CA HIS A 13 -1.81 24.24 -18.45
C HIS A 13 -3.33 24.25 -18.46
N THR A 14 -3.92 23.19 -18.96
CA THR A 14 -5.33 22.88 -18.71
C THR A 14 -5.45 22.75 -17.18
N PRO A 15 -6.25 23.58 -16.50
CA PRO A 15 -6.35 23.58 -15.04
C PRO A 15 -6.90 22.26 -14.45
N GLU A 16 -7.32 21.31 -15.29
CA GLU A 16 -7.72 19.96 -14.89
C GLU A 16 -6.56 18.99 -14.61
N GLU A 17 -5.34 19.28 -15.09
CA GLU A 17 -4.19 18.38 -14.90
C GLU A 17 -3.42 18.61 -13.59
N ALA A 18 -3.58 19.78 -12.97
CA ALA A 18 -3.06 20.06 -11.65
C ALA A 18 -4.04 19.49 -10.61
N GLY A 19 -3.62 18.42 -9.91
CA GLY A 19 -4.44 17.77 -8.90
C GLY A 19 -4.95 18.78 -7.86
N ARG A 20 -6.24 18.71 -7.50
CA ARG A 20 -6.84 19.61 -6.50
C ARG A 20 -6.10 19.48 -5.16
N ARG A 21 -5.38 20.53 -4.77
CA ARG A 21 -4.65 20.58 -3.49
C ARG A 21 -5.63 20.74 -2.34
N ASN A 22 -5.86 19.66 -1.60
CA ASN A 22 -6.70 19.65 -0.42
C ASN A 22 -5.83 19.53 0.83
N TYR A 23 -5.23 20.66 1.26
CA TYR A 23 -4.33 20.70 2.42
C TYR A 23 -4.96 20.13 3.69
N VAL A 24 -6.25 20.40 3.92
CA VAL A 24 -7.00 19.88 5.08
C VAL A 24 -6.97 18.35 5.09
N MET A 25 -7.30 17.73 3.97
CA MET A 25 -7.36 16.27 3.91
C MET A 25 -5.96 15.64 3.96
N GLY A 26 -4.97 16.26 3.31
CA GLY A 26 -3.56 15.85 3.40
C GLY A 26 -3.04 15.85 4.84
N ILE A 27 -3.26 16.94 5.58
CA ILE A 27 -2.84 17.06 6.99
C ILE A 27 -3.58 16.04 7.86
N CYS A 28 -4.90 15.86 7.68
CA CYS A 28 -5.67 14.87 8.42
C CYS A 28 -5.16 13.44 8.20
N PHE A 29 -4.81 13.08 6.96
CA PHE A 29 -4.24 11.77 6.64
C PHE A 29 -2.87 11.58 7.28
N ILE A 30 -1.98 12.58 7.21
CA ILE A 30 -0.65 12.48 7.85
C ILE A 30 -0.79 12.33 9.36
N LEU A 31 -1.64 13.13 10.01
CA LEU A 31 -1.88 13.03 11.45
C LEU A 31 -2.44 11.66 11.84
N TYR A 32 -3.43 11.16 11.11
CA TYR A 32 -4.00 9.83 11.32
C TYR A 32 -2.95 8.72 11.15
N GLY A 33 -2.14 8.81 10.08
CA GLY A 33 -1.06 7.86 9.81
C GLY A 33 -0.04 7.83 10.94
N VAL A 34 0.45 8.99 11.37
CA VAL A 34 1.42 9.10 12.48
C VAL A 34 0.87 8.48 13.76
N VAL A 35 -0.37 8.82 14.15
CA VAL A 35 -0.98 8.27 15.38
C VAL A 35 -1.12 6.75 15.29
N THR A 36 -1.56 6.23 14.14
CA THR A 36 -1.76 4.79 13.94
C THR A 36 -0.43 4.03 13.92
N GLU A 37 0.61 4.60 13.29
CA GLU A 37 1.98 4.07 13.28
C GLU A 37 2.53 3.94 14.71
N PHE A 38 2.31 4.96 15.56
CA PHE A 38 2.71 4.91 16.97
C PHE A 38 1.99 3.81 17.75
N ILE A 39 0.68 3.64 17.54
CA ILE A 39 -0.10 2.58 18.21
C ILE A 39 0.42 1.20 17.79
N TYR A 40 0.60 0.97 16.49
CA TYR A 40 1.14 -0.29 15.98
C TYR A 40 2.56 -0.56 16.49
N MET A 41 3.42 0.47 16.59
CA MET A 41 4.74 0.36 17.20
C MET A 41 4.66 -0.10 18.66
N MET A 42 3.75 0.46 19.46
CA MET A 42 3.55 0.04 20.84
C MET A 42 3.08 -1.43 20.92
N ASP A 43 2.11 -1.80 20.09
CA ASP A 43 1.59 -3.16 20.02
C ASP A 43 2.70 -4.15 19.66
N MET A 44 3.56 -3.81 18.70
CA MET A 44 4.70 -4.62 18.28
C MET A 44 5.80 -4.76 19.35
N ILE A 45 5.96 -3.79 20.25
CA ILE A 45 6.87 -3.89 21.39
C ILE A 45 6.30 -4.83 22.47
N VAL A 46 5.00 -4.74 22.74
CA VAL A 46 4.30 -5.58 23.74
C VAL A 46 4.25 -7.03 23.28
N MET A 47 3.73 -7.25 22.07
CA MET A 47 4.46 -7.86 20.97
C MET A 47 5.74 -8.66 21.33
N ALA A 48 6.89 -8.14 20.94
CA ALA A 48 8.19 -8.81 21.00
C ALA A 48 8.65 -9.38 22.37
N ARG A 49 7.93 -9.17 23.49
CA ARG A 49 8.24 -9.74 24.80
C ARG A 49 8.39 -11.27 24.74
N LYS A 50 9.51 -11.76 25.29
CA LYS A 50 9.96 -13.18 25.24
C LYS A 50 8.91 -14.19 25.72
N GLN A 51 8.02 -13.80 26.62
CA GLN A 51 7.01 -14.68 27.22
C GLN A 51 5.98 -15.19 26.20
N HIS A 52 5.64 -14.41 25.17
CA HIS A 52 4.61 -14.76 24.19
C HIS A 52 5.17 -15.30 22.86
N ARG A 53 6.48 -15.14 22.60
CA ARG A 53 7.17 -15.61 21.37
C ARG A 53 7.28 -17.13 21.23
N ARG A 54 6.89 -17.90 22.24
CA ARG A 54 6.93 -19.37 22.24
C ARG A 54 5.84 -19.99 21.37
N LEU A 55 4.74 -19.27 21.10
CA LEU A 55 3.64 -19.72 20.27
C LEU A 55 3.81 -19.29 18.81
N SER A 56 3.47 -20.16 17.87
CA SER A 56 3.60 -19.90 16.43
C SER A 56 2.66 -18.81 15.94
N CYS A 57 1.46 -18.70 16.54
CA CYS A 57 0.50 -17.62 16.31
C CYS A 57 1.14 -16.24 16.45
N TYR A 58 1.94 -16.09 17.49
CA TYR A 58 2.54 -14.82 17.85
C TYR A 58 3.63 -14.36 16.87
N LYS A 59 4.35 -15.32 16.27
CA LYS A 59 5.30 -15.04 15.19
C LYS A 59 4.59 -14.52 13.93
N ILE A 60 3.43 -15.10 13.60
CA ILE A 60 2.61 -14.67 12.47
C ILE A 60 2.05 -13.26 12.73
N MET A 61 1.55 -13.00 13.94
CA MET A 61 1.04 -11.66 14.32
C MET A 61 2.12 -10.57 14.24
N ILE A 62 3.36 -10.87 14.64
CA ILE A 62 4.48 -9.93 14.49
C ILE A 62 4.74 -9.62 13.01
N VAL A 63 4.77 -10.63 12.13
CA VAL A 63 5.02 -10.35 10.71
C VAL A 63 3.85 -9.61 10.07
N LEU A 64 2.61 -9.96 10.40
CA LEU A 64 1.44 -9.21 9.97
C LEU A 64 1.52 -7.74 10.42
N GLY A 65 1.91 -7.48 11.67
CA GLY A 65 2.10 -6.12 12.17
C GLY A 65 3.17 -5.32 11.41
N ILE A 66 4.26 -5.97 10.97
CA ILE A 66 5.27 -5.32 10.11
C ILE A 66 4.67 -4.96 8.73
N TYR A 67 3.87 -5.84 8.14
CA TYR A 67 3.17 -5.57 6.88
C TYR A 67 2.18 -4.40 7.03
N ASP A 68 1.42 -4.36 8.12
CA ASP A 68 0.46 -3.29 8.39
C ASP A 68 1.17 -1.95 8.59
N MET A 69 2.26 -1.90 9.36
CA MET A 69 3.05 -0.68 9.53
C MET A 69 3.59 -0.16 8.20
N ALA A 70 4.21 -1.04 7.40
CA ALA A 70 4.68 -0.66 6.08
C ALA A 70 3.53 -0.15 5.19
N ALA A 71 2.39 -0.85 5.18
CA ALA A 71 1.22 -0.46 4.41
C ALA A 71 0.66 0.90 4.84
N ILE A 72 0.63 1.22 6.14
CA ILE A 72 0.15 2.50 6.67
C ILE A 72 1.11 3.62 6.31
N SER A 73 2.41 3.40 6.44
CA SER A 73 3.45 4.34 6.02
C SER A 73 3.30 4.72 4.53
N PHE A 74 3.11 3.75 3.63
CA PHE A 74 2.90 4.05 2.20
C PHE A 74 1.50 4.59 1.88
N ASN A 75 0.43 4.09 2.52
CA ASN A 75 -0.92 4.53 2.18
C ASN A 75 -1.32 5.85 2.83
N SER A 76 -0.77 6.21 3.99
CA SER A 76 -1.22 7.37 4.76
C SER A 76 -0.24 8.53 4.68
N LEU A 77 1.05 8.29 4.98
CA LEU A 77 2.07 9.35 4.96
C LEU A 77 2.39 9.80 3.54
N LEU A 78 2.65 8.84 2.63
CA LEU A 78 2.98 9.18 1.25
C LEU A 78 1.77 9.74 0.48
N THR A 79 0.58 9.17 0.64
CA THR A 79 -0.64 9.73 0.05
C THR A 79 -0.90 11.15 0.57
N GLY A 80 -0.72 11.38 1.87
CA GLY A 80 -0.84 12.71 2.45
C GLY A 80 0.18 13.70 1.85
N TYR A 81 1.43 13.29 1.69
CA TYR A 81 2.47 14.08 1.01
C TYR A 81 2.09 14.41 -0.44
N TYR A 82 1.62 13.42 -1.21
CA TYR A 82 1.15 13.64 -2.58
C TYR A 82 -0.03 14.60 -2.65
N TRP A 83 -0.88 14.60 -1.64
CA TRP A 83 -1.99 15.54 -1.56
C TRP A 83 -1.59 16.98 -1.26
N LEU A 84 -0.55 17.18 -0.43
CA LEU A 84 -0.02 18.51 -0.12
C LEU A 84 0.65 19.15 -1.33
N GLU A 85 1.45 18.37 -2.05
CA GLU A 85 2.12 18.82 -3.27
C GLU A 85 1.15 18.95 -4.46
N GLY A 86 0.04 18.19 -4.44
CA GLY A 86 -0.87 18.07 -5.58
C GLY A 86 -0.22 17.33 -6.75
N ILE A 87 0.70 16.40 -6.45
CA ILE A 87 1.42 15.62 -7.47
C ILE A 87 0.41 14.77 -8.23
N ASN A 88 0.41 14.93 -9.54
CA ASN A 88 -0.36 14.11 -10.45
C ASN A 88 0.59 13.23 -11.26
N TYR A 89 0.06 12.21 -11.94
CA TYR A 89 0.87 11.28 -12.74
C TYR A 89 1.75 12.01 -13.77
N CYS A 90 1.31 13.17 -14.27
CA CYS A 90 2.03 14.00 -15.23
C CYS A 90 3.27 14.72 -14.67
N THR A 91 3.38 14.90 -13.34
CA THR A 91 4.47 15.67 -12.73
C THR A 91 5.64 14.78 -12.30
N ASN A 92 5.37 13.55 -11.82
CA ASN A 92 6.40 12.62 -11.34
C ASN A 92 5.95 11.15 -11.44
N ALA A 93 5.72 10.68 -12.67
CA ALA A 93 5.23 9.32 -12.97
C ALA A 93 6.07 8.19 -12.35
N THR A 94 7.41 8.30 -12.35
CA THR A 94 8.30 7.23 -11.86
C THR A 94 8.14 6.97 -10.37
N SER A 95 8.07 8.03 -9.55
CA SER A 95 7.89 7.87 -8.11
C SER A 95 6.56 7.20 -7.80
N MET A 96 5.51 7.70 -8.45
CA MET A 96 4.14 7.25 -8.27
C MET A 96 3.93 5.78 -8.67
N TYR A 97 4.58 5.35 -9.75
CA TYR A 97 4.59 3.97 -10.21
C TYR A 97 5.20 3.04 -9.15
N ILE A 98 6.38 3.40 -8.61
CA ILE A 98 7.09 2.59 -7.61
C ILE A 98 6.28 2.47 -6.32
N PHE A 99 5.77 3.59 -5.82
CA PHE A 99 5.01 3.56 -4.57
C PHE A 99 3.63 2.91 -4.72
N GLY A 100 3.00 3.06 -5.89
CA GLY A 100 1.75 2.38 -6.21
C GLY A 100 1.91 0.86 -6.25
N SER A 101 3.00 0.33 -6.84
CA SER A 101 3.25 -1.12 -6.85
C SER A 101 3.58 -1.66 -5.45
N ILE A 102 4.31 -0.90 -4.64
CA ILE A 102 4.60 -1.26 -3.25
C ILE A 102 3.32 -1.25 -2.39
N ALA A 103 2.46 -0.24 -2.54
CA ALA A 103 1.22 -0.14 -1.78
C ALA A 103 0.27 -1.31 -2.06
N VAL A 104 0.05 -1.67 -3.34
CA VAL A 104 -0.83 -2.80 -3.70
C VAL A 104 -0.24 -4.14 -3.26
N SER A 105 1.08 -4.32 -3.40
CA SER A 105 1.73 -5.57 -3.00
C SER A 105 1.70 -5.79 -1.48
N LEU A 106 1.92 -4.73 -0.69
CA LEU A 106 1.79 -4.78 0.77
C LEU A 106 0.35 -5.09 1.19
N TRP A 107 -0.66 -4.50 0.53
CA TRP A 107 -2.06 -4.77 0.85
C TRP A 107 -2.43 -6.23 0.56
N CYS A 108 -2.08 -6.73 -0.63
CA CYS A 108 -2.27 -8.14 -1.00
C CYS A 108 -1.53 -9.09 -0.03
N GLY A 109 -0.34 -8.70 0.42
CA GLY A 109 0.42 -9.42 1.44
C GLY A 109 -0.25 -9.50 2.80
N ALA A 110 -0.74 -8.37 3.29
CA ALA A 110 -1.45 -8.30 4.57
C ALA A 110 -2.67 -9.23 4.55
N CYS A 111 -3.45 -9.22 3.46
CA CYS A 111 -4.59 -10.13 3.28
C CYS A 111 -4.20 -11.61 3.38
N LEU A 112 -3.13 -12.04 2.69
CA LEU A 112 -2.66 -13.42 2.80
C LEU A 112 -2.15 -13.76 4.20
N ASN A 113 -1.45 -12.85 4.87
CA ASN A 113 -1.01 -13.07 6.25
C ASN A 113 -2.20 -13.23 7.20
N CYS A 114 -3.29 -12.47 7.00
CA CYS A 114 -4.54 -12.66 7.72
C CYS A 114 -5.14 -14.07 7.49
N PHE A 115 -5.15 -14.57 6.25
CA PHE A 115 -5.58 -15.94 5.97
C PHE A 115 -4.72 -16.99 6.70
N VAL A 116 -3.40 -16.83 6.68
CA VAL A 116 -2.47 -17.72 7.41
C VAL A 116 -2.75 -17.69 8.92
N LEU A 117 -3.04 -16.51 9.48
CA LEU A 117 -3.40 -16.37 10.89
C LEU A 117 -4.71 -17.10 11.22
N VAL A 118 -5.73 -16.96 10.38
CA VAL A 118 -7.02 -17.64 10.54
C VAL A 118 -6.83 -19.16 10.50
N ILE A 119 -6.08 -19.68 9.52
CA ILE A 119 -5.76 -21.11 9.43
C ILE A 119 -5.05 -21.58 10.70
N ASN A 120 -4.06 -20.82 11.20
CA ASN A 120 -3.36 -21.14 12.43
C ASN A 120 -4.32 -21.19 13.65
N ARG A 121 -5.30 -20.28 13.73
CA ARG A 121 -6.33 -20.27 14.78
C ARG A 121 -7.28 -21.47 14.67
N LEU A 122 -7.71 -21.81 13.46
CA LEU A 122 -8.57 -22.97 13.21
C LEU A 122 -7.87 -24.29 13.57
N LEU A 123 -6.60 -24.43 13.22
CA LEU A 123 -5.82 -25.62 13.55
C LEU A 123 -5.57 -25.78 15.05
N ASP A 124 -5.39 -24.67 15.78
CA ASP A 124 -5.25 -24.69 17.25
C ASP A 124 -6.53 -25.22 17.95
N VAL A 125 -7.71 -24.91 17.40
CA VAL A 125 -9.01 -25.37 17.93
C VAL A 125 -9.34 -26.78 17.46
N SER A 126 -9.18 -27.10 16.18
CA SER A 126 -9.62 -28.37 15.60
C SER A 126 -8.68 -29.53 15.92
N ASN A 127 -7.36 -29.36 15.72
CA ASN A 127 -6.40 -30.43 15.96
C ASN A 127 -4.96 -29.94 16.15
N LYS A 128 -4.50 -29.95 17.40
CA LYS A 128 -3.14 -29.55 17.79
C LYS A 128 -2.03 -30.37 17.13
N ALA A 129 -2.29 -31.62 16.71
CA ALA A 129 -1.29 -32.45 16.03
C ALA A 129 -0.93 -31.88 14.65
N TRP A 130 -1.95 -31.46 13.88
CA TRP A 130 -1.76 -30.81 12.59
C TRP A 130 -1.11 -29.43 12.73
N MET A 131 -1.49 -28.67 13.77
CA MET A 131 -0.83 -27.39 14.08
C MET A 131 0.67 -27.58 14.38
N CYS A 132 1.02 -28.58 15.19
CA CYS A 132 2.42 -28.96 15.43
C CYS A 132 3.14 -29.46 14.17
N MET A 133 2.44 -30.07 13.21
CA MET A 133 3.07 -30.55 11.99
C MET A 133 3.42 -29.40 11.03
N LEU A 134 2.53 -28.41 10.89
CA LEU A 134 2.67 -27.27 9.98
C LEU A 134 3.46 -26.09 10.58
N PHE A 135 3.22 -25.76 11.85
CA PHE A 135 3.69 -24.51 12.45
C PHE A 135 4.79 -24.71 13.52
N LYS A 136 5.53 -25.81 13.51
CA LYS A 136 6.61 -26.03 14.49
C LYS A 136 7.92 -25.34 14.09
N ASN A 137 8.39 -24.45 14.97
CA ASN A 137 9.68 -23.73 14.94
C ASN A 137 10.12 -23.20 13.58
N GLN A 138 10.85 -24.02 12.81
CA GLN A 138 11.47 -23.65 11.53
C GLN A 138 10.46 -23.68 10.37
N ARG A 139 9.44 -24.55 10.45
CA ARG A 139 8.41 -24.68 9.40
C ARG A 139 7.50 -23.46 9.31
N THR A 140 7.29 -22.75 10.43
CA THR A 140 6.56 -21.48 10.45
C THR A 140 7.18 -20.47 9.50
N TYR A 141 8.52 -20.38 9.44
CA TYR A 141 9.19 -19.47 8.51
C TYR A 141 8.96 -19.84 7.05
N ILE A 142 8.87 -21.14 6.73
CA ILE A 142 8.53 -21.61 5.38
C ILE A 142 7.10 -21.21 5.01
N VAL A 143 6.15 -21.33 5.96
CA VAL A 143 4.76 -20.89 5.73
C VAL A 143 4.68 -19.37 5.54
N LEU A 144 5.46 -18.59 6.31
CA LEU A 144 5.55 -17.14 6.14
C LEU A 144 6.31 -16.72 4.87
N LEU A 145 7.14 -17.59 4.30
CA LEU A 145 7.79 -17.33 3.02
C LEU A 145 6.76 -17.23 1.90
N VAL A 146 5.63 -17.94 1.99
CA VAL A 146 4.59 -17.94 0.96
C VAL A 146 3.95 -16.54 0.79
N PRO A 147 3.44 -15.87 1.85
CA PRO A 147 3.01 -14.47 1.75
C PRO A 147 4.11 -13.53 1.26
N LEU A 148 5.36 -13.74 1.66
CA LEU A 148 6.48 -12.90 1.24
C LEU A 148 6.73 -13.02 -0.27
N LEU A 149 6.82 -14.24 -0.79
CA LEU A 149 6.98 -14.49 -2.22
C LEU A 149 5.79 -13.97 -3.02
N TYR A 150 4.58 -14.09 -2.48
CA TYR A 150 3.39 -13.53 -3.11
C TYR A 150 3.45 -12.00 -3.18
N THR A 151 3.87 -11.32 -2.11
CA THR A 151 4.06 -9.86 -2.14
C THR A 151 5.12 -9.44 -3.14
N LEU A 152 6.22 -10.18 -3.22
CA LEU A 152 7.29 -9.91 -4.16
C LEU A 152 6.82 -10.10 -5.60
N TYR A 153 6.06 -11.17 -5.88
CA TYR A 153 5.45 -11.41 -7.18
C TYR A 153 4.53 -10.25 -7.60
N PHE A 154 3.65 -9.80 -6.70
CA PHE A 154 2.75 -8.66 -6.98
C PHE A 154 3.52 -7.35 -7.15
N ALA A 155 4.60 -7.12 -6.40
CA ALA A 155 5.40 -5.90 -6.51
C ALA A 155 6.06 -5.74 -7.89
N PHE A 156 6.44 -6.84 -8.55
CA PHE A 156 7.14 -6.83 -9.84
C PHE A 156 6.24 -7.06 -11.06
N LEU A 157 5.17 -7.87 -10.94
CA LEU A 157 4.36 -8.28 -12.09
C LEU A 157 3.00 -7.58 -12.21
N THR A 158 2.52 -6.91 -11.15
CA THR A 158 1.18 -6.30 -11.16
C THR A 158 1.24 -4.85 -11.63
N PRO A 159 0.28 -4.40 -12.47
CA PRO A 159 0.16 -2.98 -12.81
C PRO A 159 -0.07 -2.16 -11.53
N PRO A 160 0.69 -1.08 -11.32
CA PRO A 160 0.56 -0.30 -10.10
C PRO A 160 -0.75 0.47 -10.08
N ILE A 161 -1.21 0.72 -8.87
CA ILE A 161 -2.30 1.66 -8.61
C ILE A 161 -1.78 3.09 -8.73
N LEU A 162 -2.60 3.96 -9.31
CA LEU A 162 -2.28 5.34 -9.58
C LEU A 162 -3.20 6.23 -8.75
N PHE A 163 -2.61 7.04 -7.88
CA PHE A 163 -3.35 8.00 -7.07
C PHE A 163 -3.85 9.17 -7.93
N ASN A 164 -5.14 9.46 -7.87
CA ASN A 164 -5.69 10.64 -8.51
C ASN A 164 -6.14 11.63 -7.45
N SER A 165 -5.47 12.79 -7.38
CA SER A 165 -5.78 13.83 -6.39
C SER A 165 -7.20 14.42 -6.57
N ASN A 166 -7.72 14.49 -7.80
CA ASN A 166 -9.06 15.03 -8.07
C ASN A 166 -10.18 14.10 -7.56
N HIS A 167 -9.98 12.79 -7.65
CA HIS A 167 -10.94 11.78 -7.21
C HIS A 167 -10.61 11.18 -5.84
N MET A 168 -9.52 11.63 -5.20
CA MET A 168 -9.11 11.23 -3.86
C MET A 168 -8.98 9.71 -3.68
N ALA A 169 -8.61 9.00 -4.75
CA ALA A 169 -8.62 7.55 -4.81
C ALA A 169 -7.50 7.00 -5.67
N TRP A 170 -7.14 5.74 -5.39
CA TRP A 170 -6.18 4.96 -6.14
C TRP A 170 -6.91 4.12 -7.19
N PHE A 171 -6.50 4.24 -8.45
CA PHE A 171 -7.13 3.54 -9.57
C PHE A 171 -6.13 2.65 -10.29
N PHE A 172 -6.59 1.51 -10.80
CA PHE A 172 -5.79 0.64 -11.66
C PHE A 172 -5.65 1.20 -13.09
N PHE A 173 -6.50 2.15 -13.48
CA PHE A 173 -6.48 2.81 -14.79
C PHE A 173 -6.24 4.31 -14.63
N THR A 174 -5.37 4.88 -15.47
CA THR A 174 -5.32 6.34 -15.64
C THR A 174 -6.59 6.80 -16.32
N PHE A 175 -7.44 7.57 -15.62
CA PHE A 175 -8.43 8.39 -16.31
C PHE A 175 -7.68 9.53 -17.02
N ALA A 176 -7.03 9.20 -18.14
CA ALA A 176 -6.64 10.21 -19.11
C ALA A 176 -7.94 10.78 -19.67
N GLY A 177 -8.34 11.96 -19.19
CA GLY A 177 -9.55 12.63 -19.64
C GLY A 177 -9.53 12.75 -21.17
N GLY A 178 -10.53 12.17 -21.83
CA GLY A 178 -10.73 12.35 -23.26
C GLY A 178 -11.43 11.24 -24.04
N ARG A 179 -11.70 10.05 -23.48
CA ARG A 179 -12.52 9.05 -24.19
C ARG A 179 -13.56 8.41 -23.27
N ASN A 180 -14.81 8.54 -23.69
CA ASN A 180 -15.96 7.97 -23.02
C ASN A 180 -15.85 6.43 -23.01
N PRO A 181 -16.29 5.76 -21.94
CA PRO A 181 -16.26 4.30 -21.82
C PRO A 181 -17.12 3.54 -22.86
N GLU A 182 -17.88 4.25 -23.70
CA GLU A 182 -18.74 3.65 -24.74
C GLU A 182 -18.02 3.29 -26.04
N GLU A 183 -16.74 3.66 -26.24
CA GLU A 183 -16.01 3.38 -27.51
C GLU A 183 -15.17 2.09 -27.52
N VAL A 184 -15.20 1.27 -26.46
CA VAL A 184 -14.39 0.03 -26.37
C VAL A 184 -15.25 -1.22 -26.09
N ALA A 185 -16.55 -1.15 -26.37
CA ALA A 185 -17.43 -2.31 -26.39
C ALA A 185 -17.73 -2.74 -27.83
#